data_AF-A0A553KVD1-F1
#
_entry.id   AF-A0A553KVD1-F1
#
_cell.length_a   1.000
_cell.length_b   1.000
_cell.length_c   1.000
_cell.angle_alpha   90.00
_cell.angle_beta   90.00
_cell.angle_gamma   90.00
#
_symmetry.space_group_name_H-M   'P 1'
#
loop_
_entity.id
_entity.type
_entity.pdbx_description
1 polymer ?
#
loop_
_entity_poly.entity_id
_entity_poly.type
_entity_poly.pdbx_seq_one_letter_code
_entity_poly.pdbx_strand_id
1 'polypeptide(L)'
;GVALIGVLSFLFGKFIFTLIPVFLAELTRPIFPSKTAQILVEGFFKLLLLLGYIYFISLTPLVKRLFQYHGAEHKVINAYENGLPLTVEHVQQQSRLHYRCGSSFILFTVIIGVFVYMFAPTEPLWVRVLNRLALIPVVLGLSFEVLQITNAVRHVPMLRWFGYPGLW
;
A
#
# COMPACT_ATOMS: atom_id res chain seq x y z
N GLY A 1 -3.78 22.40 15.60
CA GLY A 1 -3.15 22.74 14.32
C GLY A 1 -2.75 21.50 13.53
N VAL A 2 -1.64 20.85 13.89
CA VAL A 2 -1.02 19.76 13.10
C VAL A 2 -1.88 18.50 12.99
N ALA A 3 -2.53 18.05 14.09
CA ALA A 3 -3.37 16.86 14.06
C ALA A 3 -4.58 17.00 13.11
N LEU A 4 -5.23 18.17 13.12
CA LEU A 4 -6.35 18.46 12.21
C LEU A 4 -5.89 18.42 10.75
N ILE A 5 -4.75 19.05 10.44
CA ILE A 5 -4.17 19.02 9.09
C ILE A 5 -3.88 17.58 8.66
N GLY A 6 -3.28 16.77 9.56
CA GLY A 6 -2.99 15.37 9.28
C GLY A 6 -4.24 14.55 8.96
N VAL A 7 -5.31 14.71 9.75
CA VAL A 7 -6.59 14.03 9.51
C VAL A 7 -7.21 14.46 8.17
N LEU A 8 -7.24 15.76 7.89
CA LEU A 8 -7.81 16.28 6.65
C LEU A 8 -7.01 15.82 5.43
N SER A 9 -5.68 15.86 5.49
CA SER A 9 -4.81 15.35 4.42
C SER A 9 -4.99 13.85 4.20
N PHE A 10 -5.12 13.06 5.29
CA PHE A 10 -5.39 11.63 5.20
C PHE A 10 -6.73 11.36 4.51
N LEU A 11 -7.80 12.01 4.96
CA LEU A 11 -9.12 11.85 4.35
C LEU A 11 -9.07 12.25 2.88
N PHE A 12 -8.60 13.45 2.57
CA PHE A 12 -8.52 13.95 1.20
C PHE A 12 -7.73 13.01 0.28
N GLY A 13 -6.53 12.60 0.71
CA GLY A 13 -5.74 11.61 -0.02
C GLY A 13 -6.51 10.31 -0.21
N LYS A 14 -7.13 9.78 0.85
CA LYS A 14 -7.87 8.52 0.78
C LYS A 14 -9.05 8.58 -0.19
N PHE A 15 -9.78 9.69 -0.23
CA PHE A 15 -10.87 9.91 -1.21
C PHE A 15 -10.32 9.93 -2.63
N ILE A 16 -9.24 10.68 -2.90
CA ILE A 16 -8.59 10.74 -4.23
C ILE A 16 -8.17 9.34 -4.69
N PHE A 17 -7.41 8.62 -3.86
CA PHE A 17 -6.89 7.29 -4.19
C PHE A 17 -7.99 6.23 -4.31
N THR A 18 -9.18 6.50 -3.79
CA THR A 18 -10.33 5.58 -3.89
C THR A 18 -11.22 5.91 -5.08
N LEU A 19 -11.50 7.20 -5.31
CA LEU A 19 -12.48 7.64 -6.32
C LEU A 19 -11.88 7.76 -7.72
N ILE A 20 -10.65 8.27 -7.87
CA ILE A 20 -10.03 8.40 -9.19
C ILE A 20 -10.00 7.06 -9.95
N PRO A 21 -9.52 5.95 -9.35
CA PRO A 21 -9.49 4.66 -10.04
C PRO A 21 -10.89 4.14 -10.42
N VAL A 22 -11.93 4.44 -9.62
CA VAL A 22 -13.31 4.05 -9.91
C VAL A 22 -13.80 4.72 -11.19
N PHE A 23 -13.63 6.04 -11.30
CA PHE A 23 -14.05 6.77 -12.48
C PHE A 23 -13.21 6.41 -13.72
N LEU A 24 -11.89 6.23 -13.57
CA LEU A 24 -11.04 5.77 -14.67
C LEU A 24 -11.46 4.39 -15.17
N ALA A 25 -11.77 3.45 -14.28
CA ALA A 25 -12.27 2.14 -14.67
C ALA A 25 -13.62 2.23 -15.37
N GLU A 26 -14.54 3.06 -14.87
CA GLU A 26 -15.86 3.26 -15.49
C GLU A 26 -15.75 3.79 -16.93
N LEU A 27 -14.82 4.70 -17.21
CA LEU A 27 -14.57 5.19 -18.58
C LEU A 27 -14.15 4.07 -19.55
N THR A 28 -13.52 3.00 -19.04
CA THR A 28 -13.09 1.86 -19.86
C THR A 28 -14.16 0.78 -20.02
N ARG A 29 -15.35 0.97 -19.44
CA ARG A 29 -16.43 -0.03 -19.44
C ARG A 29 -16.95 -0.46 -20.82
N PRO A 30 -16.97 0.39 -21.86
CA PRO A 30 -17.29 -0.06 -23.22
C PRO A 30 -16.34 -1.14 -23.73
N ILE A 31 -15.10 -1.16 -23.24
CA ILE A 31 -14.06 -2.14 -23.60
C ILE A 31 -14.05 -3.32 -22.62
N PHE A 32 -14.24 -3.03 -21.33
CA PHE A 32 -14.22 -4.01 -20.24
C PHE A 32 -15.57 -4.05 -19.49
N PRO A 33 -16.60 -4.71 -20.04
CA PRO A 33 -17.97 -4.63 -19.50
C PRO A 33 -18.20 -5.53 -18.29
N SER A 34 -17.39 -6.58 -18.09
CA SER A 34 -17.61 -7.54 -17.01
C SER A 34 -17.22 -6.97 -15.65
N LYS A 35 -17.94 -7.39 -14.60
CA LYS A 35 -17.65 -7.03 -13.20
C LYS A 35 -16.18 -7.27 -12.84
N THR A 36 -15.68 -8.46 -13.14
CA THR A 36 -14.30 -8.85 -12.83
C THR A 36 -13.30 -7.96 -13.57
N ALA A 37 -13.51 -7.69 -14.87
CA ALA A 37 -12.63 -6.83 -15.63
C ALA A 37 -12.63 -5.39 -15.07
N GLN A 38 -13.79 -4.86 -14.71
CA GLN A 38 -13.91 -3.54 -14.08
C GLN A 38 -13.14 -3.43 -12.76
N ILE A 39 -13.16 -4.47 -11.93
CA ILE A 39 -12.43 -4.50 -10.66
C ILE A 39 -10.91 -4.60 -10.90
N LEU A 40 -10.49 -5.42 -11.87
CA LEU A 40 -9.08 -5.55 -12.23
C LEU A 40 -8.52 -4.24 -12.82
N VAL A 41 -9.28 -3.58 -13.69
CA VAL A 41 -8.90 -2.27 -14.26
C VAL A 41 -8.85 -1.18 -13.18
N GLU A 42 -9.80 -1.17 -12.25
CA GLU A 42 -9.75 -0.26 -11.09
C GLU A 42 -8.51 -0.52 -10.22
N GLY A 43 -8.18 -1.79 -9.97
CA GLY A 43 -6.97 -2.20 -9.26
C GLY A 43 -5.70 -1.76 -9.99
N PHE A 44 -5.66 -1.90 -11.31
CA PHE A 44 -4.56 -1.45 -12.15
C PHE A 44 -4.37 0.06 -12.08
N PHE A 45 -5.43 0.86 -12.27
CA PHE A 45 -5.35 2.31 -12.14
C PHE A 45 -4.94 2.74 -10.74
N LYS A 46 -5.43 2.06 -9.70
CA LYS A 46 -5.03 2.34 -8.32
C LYS A 46 -3.54 2.03 -8.10
N LEU A 47 -3.04 0.92 -8.63
CA LEU A 47 -1.61 0.58 -8.56
C LEU A 47 -0.75 1.62 -9.29
N LEU A 48 -1.13 1.98 -10.52
CA LEU A 48 -0.42 2.98 -11.30
C LEU A 48 -0.42 4.35 -10.60
N LEU A 49 -1.56 4.77 -10.06
CA LEU A 49 -1.68 6.01 -9.32
C LEU A 49 -0.82 5.99 -8.05
N LEU A 50 -0.81 4.89 -7.30
CA LEU A 50 0.02 4.72 -6.11
C LEU A 50 1.51 4.80 -6.42
N LEU A 51 1.98 3.99 -7.38
CA LEU A 51 3.39 3.96 -7.76
C LEU A 51 3.82 5.29 -8.38
N GLY A 52 3.01 5.86 -9.26
CA GLY A 52 3.25 7.17 -9.85
C GLY A 52 3.33 8.27 -8.80
N TYR A 53 2.38 8.30 -7.86
CA TYR A 53 2.40 9.27 -6.76
C TYR A 53 3.68 9.15 -5.94
N ILE A 54 4.01 7.95 -5.44
CA ILE A 54 5.22 7.72 -4.64
C ILE A 54 6.46 8.14 -5.42
N TYR A 55 6.56 7.77 -6.70
CA TYR A 55 7.66 8.15 -7.57
C TYR A 55 7.81 9.67 -7.65
N PHE A 56 6.76 10.41 -8.01
CA PHE A 56 6.85 11.85 -8.17
C PHE A 56 7.14 12.58 -6.86
N ILE A 57 6.49 12.20 -5.74
CA ILE A 57 6.78 12.85 -4.46
C ILE A 57 8.21 12.54 -3.98
N SER A 58 8.74 11.35 -4.29
CA SER A 58 10.11 10.95 -3.96
C SER A 58 11.17 11.79 -4.67
N LEU A 59 10.80 12.57 -5.69
CA LEU A 59 11.74 13.48 -6.34
C LEU A 59 12.00 14.74 -5.51
N THR A 60 11.10 15.09 -4.59
CA THR A 60 11.22 16.29 -3.74
C THR A 60 12.28 16.11 -2.65
N PRO A 61 13.10 17.14 -2.34
CA PRO A 61 14.17 17.03 -1.35
C PRO A 61 13.70 16.59 0.05
N LEU A 62 12.52 17.06 0.46
CA LEU A 62 11.93 16.72 1.75
C LEU A 62 11.60 15.22 1.84
N VAL A 63 10.92 14.68 0.83
CA VAL A 63 10.52 13.27 0.82
C VAL A 63 11.72 12.35 0.61
N LYS A 64 12.72 12.75 -0.20
CA LYS A 64 14.00 12.01 -0.29
C LYS A 64 14.63 11.84 1.08
N ARG A 65 14.70 12.91 1.87
CA ARG A 65 15.25 12.88 3.21
C ARG A 65 14.41 11.99 4.14
N LEU A 66 13.08 12.05 4.05
CA LEU A 66 12.19 11.17 4.81
C LEU A 66 12.47 9.69 4.50
N PHE A 67 12.60 9.33 3.22
CA PHE A 67 12.91 7.95 2.80
C PHE A 67 14.31 7.50 3.23
N GLN A 68 15.28 8.41 3.30
CA GLN A 68 16.61 8.11 3.88
C GLN A 68 16.51 7.79 5.37
N TYR A 69 15.75 8.57 6.16
CA TYR A 69 15.56 8.28 7.58
C TYR A 69 14.82 6.98 7.81
N HIS A 70 13.78 6.70 7.04
CA HIS A 70 13.05 5.44 7.12
C HIS A 70 13.93 4.23 6.73
N GLY A 71 14.76 4.38 5.68
CA GLY A 71 15.73 3.35 5.32
C GLY A 71 16.77 3.11 6.43
N ALA A 72 17.20 4.16 7.13
CA ALA A 72 18.11 4.04 8.27
C ALA A 72 17.43 3.34 9.47
N GLU A 73 16.16 3.62 9.75
CA GLU A 73 15.35 2.93 10.76
C GLU A 73 15.33 1.41 10.51
N HIS A 74 15.04 0.99 9.27
CA HIS A 74 15.04 -0.42 8.92
C HIS A 74 16.40 -1.09 9.10
N LYS A 75 17.48 -0.38 8.76
CA LYS A 75 18.84 -0.90 8.97
C LYS A 75 19.15 -1.12 10.45
N VAL A 76 18.72 -0.22 11.32
CA VAL A 76 18.87 -0.36 12.78
C VAL A 76 18.06 -1.55 13.29
N ILE A 77 16.80 -1.69 12.85
CA ILE A 77 15.94 -2.81 13.24
C ILE A 77 16.55 -4.14 12.77
N ASN A 78 17.01 -4.23 11.51
CA ASN A 78 17.66 -5.42 10.98
C ASN A 78 18.93 -5.80 11.76
N ALA A 79 19.75 -4.81 12.16
CA ALA A 79 20.96 -5.08 12.95
C ALA A 79 20.59 -5.67 14.32
N TYR A 80 19.58 -5.07 14.96
CA TYR A 80 19.05 -5.54 16.23
C TYR A 80 18.48 -6.96 16.14
N GLU A 81 17.63 -7.23 15.14
CA GLU A 81 17.00 -8.54 14.95
C GLU A 81 18.00 -9.64 14.56
N ASN A 82 19.14 -9.28 13.95
CA ASN A 82 20.25 -10.19 13.67
C ASN A 82 21.21 -10.36 14.87
N GLY A 83 20.93 -9.74 16.01
CA GLY A 83 21.76 -9.85 17.22
C GLY A 83 23.13 -9.18 17.10
N LEU A 84 23.31 -8.25 16.16
CA LEU A 84 24.57 -7.53 15.98
C LEU A 84 24.66 -6.34 16.95
N PRO A 85 25.86 -5.96 17.41
CA PRO A 85 26.05 -4.71 18.14
C PRO A 85 25.57 -3.51 17.34
N LEU A 86 24.83 -2.59 17.98
CA LEU A 86 24.30 -1.38 17.35
C LEU A 86 25.40 -0.32 17.13
N THR A 87 26.37 -0.62 16.27
CA THR A 87 27.39 0.32 15.80
C THR A 87 27.07 0.78 14.37
N VAL A 88 27.60 1.94 13.97
CA VAL A 88 27.40 2.48 12.62
C VAL A 88 27.82 1.48 11.54
N GLU A 89 28.94 0.78 11.75
CA GLU A 89 29.46 -0.22 10.83
C GLU A 89 28.47 -1.38 10.60
N HIS A 90 27.97 -2.00 11.68
CA HIS A 90 27.01 -3.11 11.57
C HIS A 90 25.68 -2.66 10.97
N VAL A 91 25.18 -1.46 11.34
CA VAL A 91 23.94 -0.90 10.80
C VAL A 91 24.07 -0.61 9.31
N GLN A 92 25.19 -0.05 8.84
CA GLN A 92 25.39 0.26 7.44
C GLN A 92 25.37 -0.99 6.54
N GLN A 93 25.84 -2.14 7.04
CA GLN A 93 25.83 -3.43 6.36
C GLN A 93 24.42 -4.06 6.23
N GLN A 94 23.43 -3.59 6.98
CA GLN A 94 22.08 -4.14 6.93
C GLN A 94 21.29 -3.68 5.70
N SER A 95 20.30 -4.50 5.34
CA SER A 95 19.32 -4.16 4.31
C SER A 95 18.42 -3.01 4.74
N ARG A 96 17.98 -2.20 3.77
CA ARG A 96 16.89 -1.22 3.96
C ARG A 96 15.50 -1.86 3.86
N LEU A 97 15.42 -3.14 3.49
CA LEU A 97 14.16 -3.87 3.33
C LEU A 97 13.77 -4.49 4.68
N HIS A 98 12.51 -4.31 5.08
CA HIS A 98 11.99 -4.91 6.32
C HIS A 98 10.53 -5.33 6.15
N TYR A 99 10.18 -6.52 6.64
CA TYR A 99 8.85 -7.15 6.47
C TYR A 99 7.69 -6.34 7.07
N ARG A 100 7.98 -5.48 8.05
CA ARG A 100 6.99 -4.65 8.75
C ARG A 100 6.86 -3.24 8.15
N CYS A 101 7.29 -3.03 6.92
CA CYS A 101 7.28 -1.70 6.32
C CYS A 101 5.86 -1.24 5.94
N GLY A 102 5.57 0.03 6.21
CA GLY A 102 4.33 0.69 5.80
C GLY A 102 4.13 0.78 4.27
N SER A 103 5.18 0.71 3.45
CA SER A 103 5.02 0.67 1.99
C SER A 103 4.41 -0.66 1.52
N SER A 104 4.79 -1.78 2.15
CA SER A 104 4.13 -3.08 1.94
C SER A 104 2.66 -3.03 2.34
N PHE A 105 2.34 -2.39 3.47
CA PHE A 105 0.95 -2.20 3.89
C PHE A 105 0.12 -1.48 2.82
N ILE A 106 0.59 -0.34 2.32
CA ILE A 106 -0.16 0.45 1.32
C ILE A 106 -0.34 -0.36 0.03
N LEU A 107 0.66 -1.13 -0.41
CA LEU A 107 0.51 -1.99 -1.58
C LEU A 107 -0.49 -3.13 -1.35
N PHE A 108 -0.50 -3.74 -0.16
CA PHE A 108 -1.51 -4.74 0.21
C PHE A 108 -2.93 -4.16 0.14
N THR A 109 -3.14 -2.88 0.47
CA THR A 109 -4.48 -2.27 0.32
C THR A 109 -5.00 -2.28 -1.12
N VAL A 110 -4.10 -2.26 -2.11
CA VAL A 110 -4.49 -2.38 -3.52
C VAL A 110 -4.87 -3.81 -3.85
N ILE A 111 -4.00 -4.77 -3.51
CA ILE A 111 -4.16 -6.19 -3.81
C ILE A 111 -5.39 -6.75 -3.08
N ILE A 112 -5.48 -6.56 -1.76
CA ILE A 112 -6.60 -6.99 -0.94
C ILE A 112 -7.89 -6.25 -1.34
N GLY A 113 -7.78 -4.98 -1.72
CA GLY A 113 -8.91 -4.23 -2.28
C GLY A 113 -9.54 -4.94 -3.47
N VAL A 114 -8.74 -5.41 -4.43
CA VAL A 114 -9.24 -6.17 -5.60
C VAL A 114 -10.06 -7.38 -5.16
N PHE A 115 -9.55 -8.19 -4.23
CA PHE A 115 -10.25 -9.38 -3.73
C PHE A 115 -11.54 -9.03 -3.00
N VAL A 116 -11.49 -8.06 -2.08
CA VAL A 116 -12.68 -7.61 -1.32
C VAL A 116 -13.77 -7.10 -2.25
N TYR A 117 -13.41 -6.34 -3.28
CA TYR A 117 -14.37 -5.77 -4.21
C TYR A 117 -15.00 -6.78 -5.16
N MET A 118 -14.42 -7.97 -5.34
CA MET A 118 -15.07 -9.07 -6.07
C MET A 118 -16.41 -9.47 -5.43
N PHE A 119 -16.56 -9.27 -4.13
CA PHE A 119 -17.79 -9.57 -3.39
C PHE A 119 -18.77 -8.39 -3.33
N ALA A 120 -18.41 -7.22 -3.86
CA ALA A 120 -19.25 -6.02 -3.87
C ALA A 120 -19.87 -5.77 -5.27
N PRO A 121 -21.05 -5.16 -5.37
CA PRO A 121 -21.61 -4.74 -6.67
C PRO A 121 -20.77 -3.64 -7.32
N THR A 122 -20.69 -3.63 -8.65
CA THR A 122 -20.08 -2.53 -9.43
C THR A 122 -21.12 -1.63 -10.07
N GLU A 123 -22.39 -2.02 -10.05
CA GLU A 123 -23.50 -1.33 -10.70
C GLU A 123 -24.65 -1.05 -9.75
N PRO A 124 -25.33 0.10 -9.93
CA PRO A 124 -24.93 1.28 -10.72
C PRO A 124 -23.71 2.01 -10.11
N LEU A 125 -23.08 2.93 -10.87
CA LEU A 125 -21.85 3.64 -10.46
C LEU A 125 -21.91 4.25 -9.04
N TRP A 126 -23.06 4.81 -8.63
CA TRP A 126 -23.20 5.38 -7.30
C TRP A 126 -23.11 4.31 -6.19
N VAL A 127 -23.65 3.10 -6.42
CA VAL A 127 -23.51 1.97 -5.49
C VAL A 127 -22.04 1.56 -5.39
N ARG A 128 -21.33 1.52 -6.52
CA ARG A 128 -19.89 1.26 -6.57
C ARG A 128 -19.15 2.27 -5.71
N VAL A 129 -19.36 3.58 -5.91
CA VAL A 129 -18.70 4.62 -5.12
C VAL A 129 -18.99 4.45 -3.62
N LEU A 130 -20.25 4.26 -3.23
CA LEU A 130 -20.62 4.08 -1.83
C LEU A 130 -19.95 2.87 -1.20
N ASN A 131 -19.93 1.72 -1.89
CA ASN A 131 -19.32 0.53 -1.33
C ASN A 131 -17.79 0.63 -1.25
N ARG A 132 -17.12 1.34 -2.18
CA ARG A 132 -15.68 1.57 -2.11
C ARG A 132 -15.30 2.43 -0.92
N LEU A 133 -16.14 3.39 -0.55
CA LEU A 133 -15.95 4.21 0.64
C LEU A 133 -16.26 3.43 1.92
N ALA A 134 -17.40 2.73 1.96
CA ALA A 134 -17.82 1.96 3.12
C ALA A 134 -16.87 0.80 3.45
N LEU A 135 -16.24 0.18 2.45
CA LEU A 135 -15.31 -0.93 2.62
C LEU A 135 -13.87 -0.51 2.92
N ILE A 136 -13.57 0.80 3.00
CA ILE A 136 -12.22 1.28 3.37
C ILE A 136 -11.71 0.63 4.66
N PRO A 137 -12.47 0.61 5.78
CA PRO A 137 -12.00 0.01 7.03
C PRO A 137 -11.71 -1.48 6.89
N VAL A 138 -12.53 -2.21 6.12
CA VAL A 138 -12.37 -3.65 5.88
C VAL A 138 -11.08 -3.93 5.09
N VAL A 139 -10.85 -3.19 4.00
CA VAL A 139 -9.63 -3.33 3.19
C VAL A 139 -8.39 -3.02 4.03
N LEU A 140 -8.42 -1.95 4.83
CA LEU A 140 -7.30 -1.59 5.70
C LEU A 140 -7.03 -2.65 6.77
N GLY A 141 -8.07 -3.15 7.44
CA GLY A 141 -7.95 -4.18 8.46
C GLY A 141 -7.38 -5.48 7.90
N LEU A 142 -7.93 -5.98 6.80
CA LEU A 142 -7.41 -7.19 6.14
C LEU A 142 -5.98 -7.02 5.63
N SER A 143 -5.64 -5.83 5.11
CA SER A 143 -4.27 -5.54 4.67
C SER A 143 -3.28 -5.53 5.84
N PHE A 144 -3.72 -5.09 7.03
CA PHE A 144 -2.92 -5.14 8.25
C PHE A 144 -2.68 -6.57 8.68
N GLU A 145 -3.72 -7.42 8.70
CA GLU A 145 -3.56 -8.84 9.02
C GLU A 145 -2.61 -9.54 8.04
N VAL A 146 -2.73 -9.26 6.73
CA VAL A 146 -1.81 -9.81 5.71
C VAL A 146 -0.36 -9.34 5.95
N LEU A 147 -0.16 -8.08 6.35
CA LEU A 147 1.16 -7.59 6.74
C LEU A 147 1.71 -8.35 7.95
N GLN A 148 0.90 -8.57 8.98
CA GLN A 148 1.32 -9.33 10.16
C GLN A 148 1.66 -10.78 9.81
N ILE A 149 0.85 -11.43 8.97
CA ILE A 149 1.07 -12.80 8.52
C ILE A 149 2.37 -12.90 7.72
N THR A 150 2.61 -12.01 6.75
CA THR A 150 3.83 -12.04 5.93
C THR A 150 5.10 -11.84 6.77
N ASN A 151 5.02 -11.02 7.82
CA ASN A 151 6.09 -10.92 8.82
C ASN A 151 6.23 -12.20 9.67
N ALA A 152 5.14 -12.82 10.11
CA ALA A 152 5.18 -14.06 10.90
C ALA A 152 5.82 -15.23 10.15
N VAL A 153 5.61 -15.32 8.84
CA VAL A 153 6.15 -16.39 7.98
C VAL A 153 7.46 -16.04 7.30
N ARG A 154 8.13 -14.94 7.68
CA ARG A 154 9.35 -14.43 7.02
C ARG A 154 10.51 -15.42 6.96
N HIS A 155 10.56 -16.37 7.89
CA HIS A 155 11.60 -17.39 7.98
C HIS A 155 11.32 -18.63 7.10
N VAL A 156 10.12 -18.74 6.52
CA VAL A 156 9.74 -19.87 5.67
C VAL A 156 10.13 -19.57 4.22
N PRO A 157 11.04 -20.34 3.58
CA PRO A 157 11.67 -19.96 2.30
C PRO A 157 10.69 -19.64 1.15
N MET A 158 9.61 -20.41 1.01
CA MET A 158 8.59 -20.19 -0.02
C MET A 158 7.68 -19.01 0.35
N LEU A 159 7.25 -18.91 1.61
CA LEU A 159 6.29 -17.90 2.04
C LEU A 159 6.90 -16.50 2.19
N ARG A 160 8.24 -16.42 2.26
CA ARG A 160 9.01 -15.18 2.21
C ARG A 160 8.65 -14.33 0.98
N TRP A 161 8.23 -14.96 -0.12
CA TRP A 161 7.91 -14.26 -1.36
C TRP A 161 6.69 -13.35 -1.24
N PHE A 162 5.71 -13.72 -0.40
CA PHE A 162 4.52 -12.91 -0.16
C PHE A 162 4.82 -11.60 0.57
N GLY A 163 5.98 -11.50 1.23
CA GLY A 163 6.44 -10.28 1.87
C GLY A 163 7.17 -9.31 0.94
N TYR A 164 7.57 -9.71 -0.28
CA TYR A 164 8.28 -8.82 -1.21
C TYR A 164 7.47 -7.64 -1.75
N PRO A 165 6.16 -7.77 -2.04
CA PRO A 165 5.36 -6.65 -2.50
C PRO A 165 5.49 -5.45 -1.56
N GLY A 166 6.08 -4.36 -2.08
CA GLY A 166 6.22 -3.10 -1.38
C GLY A 166 7.48 -2.98 -0.50
N LEU A 167 8.40 -3.94 -0.53
CA LEU A 167 9.71 -3.77 0.12
C LEU A 167 10.62 -2.77 -0.61
N TRP A 168 10.39 -2.51 -1.90
CA TRP A 168 11.31 -1.78 -2.78
C TRP A 168 11.21 -0.26 -2.74
#